data_AF-A0A4R2DBN7-F1
#
_entry.id   AF-A0A4R2DBN7-F1
#
_cell.length_a   1.000
_cell.length_b   1.000
_cell.length_c   1.000
_cell.angle_alpha   90.00
_cell.angle_beta   90.00
_cell.angle_gamma   90.00
#
_symmetry.space_group_name_H-M   'P 1'
#
loop_
_entity.id
_entity.type
_entity.pdbx_description
1 polymer ?
#
loop_
_entity_poly.entity_id
_entity_poly.type
_entity_poly.pdbx_seq_one_letter_code
_entity_poly.pdbx_strand_id
1 'polypeptide(L)'
;MVDRLEIESSSCPPCEDDHAGRYPPSPACVEAPPIPTTIGGASFIRDNLVSMTTTGPRVTIAYCTQCQWLLRAGWMAQELLNTFGTDLGEVALVPGTGGIFHVAVDGRTVWDRKADGGFPDIVTLKQRVRDIVDPARDLGHADRK
;
A
#
# COMPACT_ATOMS: atom_id res chain seq x y z
N MET A 1 -17.60 9.94 45.08
CA MET A 1 -16.60 8.89 44.79
C MET A 1 -16.71 8.59 43.30
N VAL A 2 -16.28 9.58 42.50
CA VAL A 2 -15.16 9.53 41.53
C VAL A 2 -15.45 8.56 40.38
N ASP A 3 -16.20 9.00 39.37
CA ASP A 3 -15.82 9.80 38.17
C ASP A 3 -15.21 8.98 37.03
N ARG A 4 -16.08 8.73 36.03
CA ARG A 4 -15.89 8.91 34.58
C ARG A 4 -14.44 9.21 34.14
N LEU A 5 -13.70 8.14 33.81
CA LEU A 5 -12.47 8.23 33.04
C LEU A 5 -12.80 8.24 31.54
N GLU A 6 -12.83 9.47 31.03
CA GLU A 6 -12.63 9.90 29.65
C GLU A 6 -11.41 9.16 29.04
N ILE A 7 -11.50 8.48 27.89
CA ILE A 7 -11.45 9.03 26.52
C ILE A 7 -10.74 10.38 26.44
N GLU A 8 -9.41 10.37 26.51
CA GLU A 8 -8.56 11.38 25.87
C GLU A 8 -7.61 10.62 24.93
N SER A 9 -7.95 10.54 23.64
CA SER A 9 -7.45 11.48 22.63
C SER A 9 -5.92 11.45 22.51
N SER A 10 -5.38 10.31 22.05
CA SER A 10 -4.08 10.23 21.37
C SER A 10 -4.13 10.95 20.00
N SER A 11 -4.86 12.05 19.92
CA SER A 11 -4.69 13.06 18.90
C SER A 11 -3.43 13.82 19.26
N CYS A 12 -2.31 13.42 18.68
CA CYS A 12 -1.24 14.37 18.45
C CYS A 12 -1.87 15.47 17.57
N PRO A 13 -2.06 16.71 18.07
CA PRO A 13 -2.59 17.77 17.23
C PRO A 13 -1.59 18.06 16.11
N PRO A 14 -2.05 18.42 14.91
CA PRO A 14 -1.15 18.86 13.84
C PRO A 14 -0.34 20.07 14.33
N CYS A 15 0.94 20.05 14.02
CA CYS A 15 1.91 21.10 14.32
C CYS A 15 1.69 22.34 13.42
N GLU A 16 0.51 22.93 13.50
CA GLU A 16 0.14 24.14 12.78
C GLU A 16 -0.56 25.06 13.78
N ASP A 17 0.25 25.81 14.53
CA ASP A 17 0.09 27.25 14.76
C ASP A 17 1.01 27.67 15.92
N ASP A 18 2.11 28.32 15.55
CA ASP A 18 3.12 28.89 16.44
C ASP A 18 2.55 30.13 17.15
N HIS A 19 1.57 29.93 18.03
CA HIS A 19 1.07 30.97 18.90
C HIS A 19 1.94 31.08 20.16
N ALA A 20 2.94 31.95 20.05
CA ALA A 20 3.49 32.75 21.14
C ALA A 20 3.88 31.98 22.43
N GLY A 21 5.00 31.26 22.37
CA GLY A 21 5.97 31.22 23.47
C GLY A 21 5.49 30.69 24.83
N ARG A 22 4.53 29.77 24.87
CA ARG A 22 3.99 29.22 26.14
C ARG A 22 4.43 27.82 26.52
N TYR A 23 5.21 27.13 25.70
CA TYR A 23 5.79 25.83 26.08
C TYR A 23 7.31 25.95 26.22
N PRO A 24 7.91 25.69 27.40
CA PRO A 24 9.35 25.57 27.50
C PRO A 24 9.82 24.39 26.64
N PRO A 25 10.95 24.47 25.93
CA PRO A 25 11.45 23.33 25.18
C PRO A 25 11.65 22.15 26.13
N SER A 26 11.08 20.98 25.77
CA SER A 26 11.31 19.73 26.48
C SER A 26 12.83 19.43 26.52
N PRO A 27 13.39 18.98 27.65
CA PRO A 27 14.83 18.71 27.79
C PRO A 27 15.32 17.54 26.93
N ALA A 28 14.45 16.85 26.20
CA ALA A 28 14.81 15.72 25.34
C ALA A 28 15.54 16.11 24.03
N CYS A 29 15.63 17.41 23.68
CA CYS A 29 16.20 17.84 22.41
C CYS A 29 17.72 18.10 22.42
N VAL A 30 18.43 17.97 23.55
CA VAL A 30 19.83 18.42 23.66
C VAL A 30 20.90 17.34 23.48
N GLU A 31 20.56 16.07 23.30
CA GLU A 31 21.56 15.03 23.05
C GLU A 31 21.20 14.18 21.84
N ALA A 32 21.51 14.71 20.65
CA ALA A 32 21.68 13.88 19.47
C ALA A 32 23.05 13.17 19.58
N PRO A 33 23.13 11.83 19.47
CA PRO A 33 24.41 11.13 19.40
C PRO A 33 25.19 11.57 18.14
N PRO A 34 26.54 11.59 18.18
CA PRO A 34 27.34 12.07 17.07
C PRO A 34 27.11 11.21 15.82
N ILE A 35 26.73 11.86 14.71
CA ILE A 35 26.62 11.23 13.40
C ILE A 35 28.04 10.80 12.96
N PRO A 36 28.30 9.52 12.63
CA PRO A 36 29.63 9.11 12.19
C PRO A 36 29.99 9.73 10.83
N THR A 37 31.02 10.58 10.80
CA THR A 37 31.49 11.32 9.61
C THR A 37 32.39 10.49 8.68
N THR A 38 32.22 9.16 8.63
CA THR A 38 33.01 8.31 7.71
C THR A 38 32.15 7.90 6.51
N ILE A 39 32.30 8.62 5.41
CA ILE A 39 31.88 8.19 4.07
C ILE A 39 32.86 7.11 3.63
N GLY A 40 32.63 5.88 4.09
CA GLY A 40 33.36 4.69 3.71
C GLY A 40 32.45 3.72 2.96
N GLY A 41 32.65 3.60 1.64
CA GLY A 41 32.23 2.43 0.87
C GLY A 41 31.11 2.66 -0.14
N ALA A 42 31.50 2.88 -1.39
CA ALA A 42 30.67 2.74 -2.58
C ALA A 42 30.25 1.27 -2.87
N SER A 43 29.83 0.52 -1.85
CA SER A 43 29.44 -0.89 -1.95
C SER A 43 27.99 -1.18 -1.53
N PHE A 44 27.31 -0.28 -0.81
CA PHE A 44 25.94 -0.54 -0.34
C PHE A 44 24.88 -0.52 -1.45
N ILE A 45 25.10 0.22 -2.54
CA ILE A 45 24.09 0.38 -3.60
C ILE A 45 24.17 -0.75 -4.64
N ARG A 46 25.29 -1.47 -4.74
CA ARG A 46 25.49 -2.45 -5.84
C ARG A 46 24.97 -3.85 -5.53
N ASP A 47 24.81 -4.19 -4.26
CA ASP A 47 24.33 -5.53 -3.85
C ASP A 47 22.81 -5.62 -3.72
N ASN A 48 22.07 -4.51 -3.81
CA ASN A 48 20.63 -4.46 -3.49
C ASN A 48 19.71 -4.29 -4.71
N LEU A 49 20.23 -4.35 -5.94
CA LEU A 49 19.45 -4.06 -7.15
C LEU A 49 19.25 -5.23 -8.12
N VAL A 50 19.78 -6.43 -7.84
CA VAL A 50 19.81 -7.53 -8.84
C VAL A 50 19.07 -8.80 -8.39
N SER A 51 18.42 -8.84 -7.22
CA SER A 51 17.51 -9.95 -6.86
C SER A 51 16.55 -9.56 -5.73
N MET A 52 15.57 -8.70 -6.03
CA MET A 52 14.27 -8.86 -5.38
C MET A 52 13.58 -10.05 -6.06
N THR A 53 14.02 -11.27 -5.72
CA THR A 53 13.17 -12.45 -5.91
C THR A 53 12.09 -12.34 -4.86
N THR A 54 11.07 -11.54 -5.13
CA THR A 54 9.89 -11.48 -4.28
C THR A 54 9.29 -12.89 -4.26
N THR A 55 9.34 -13.56 -3.11
CA THR A 55 8.82 -14.92 -2.95
C THR A 55 7.30 -14.87 -2.93
N GLY A 56 6.69 -14.64 -4.09
CA GLY A 56 5.24 -14.58 -4.24
C GLY A 56 4.82 -13.93 -5.57
N PRO A 57 3.60 -14.24 -6.04
CA PRO A 57 3.03 -13.66 -7.25
C PRO A 57 2.99 -12.14 -7.21
N ARG A 58 3.30 -11.52 -8.33
CA ARG A 58 3.29 -10.06 -8.53
C ARG A 58 1.98 -9.64 -9.16
N VAL A 59 1.20 -8.83 -8.45
CA VAL A 59 0.01 -8.17 -9.01
C VAL A 59 0.41 -6.81 -9.58
N THR A 60 -0.06 -6.49 -10.77
CA THR A 60 0.15 -5.18 -11.39
C THR A 60 -1.21 -4.53 -11.68
N ILE A 61 -1.40 -3.28 -11.27
CA ILE A 61 -2.58 -2.48 -11.57
C ILE A 61 -2.11 -1.27 -12.39
N ALA A 62 -2.30 -1.33 -13.70
CA ALA A 62 -2.03 -0.21 -14.60
C ALA A 62 -3.23 0.73 -14.64
N TYR A 63 -3.03 2.02 -14.37
CA TYR A 63 -4.12 3.00 -14.25
C TYR A 63 -3.84 4.31 -15.01
N CYS A 64 -4.90 4.91 -15.53
CA CYS A 64 -4.84 6.21 -16.17
C CYS A 64 -4.63 7.34 -15.14
N THR A 65 -3.49 8.03 -15.22
CA THR A 65 -3.17 9.18 -14.36
C THR A 65 -4.03 10.40 -14.69
N GLN A 66 -4.31 10.64 -15.97
CA GLN A 66 -5.15 11.75 -16.45
C GLN A 66 -6.62 11.61 -16.02
N CYS A 67 -7.06 10.39 -15.75
CA CYS A 67 -8.44 10.07 -15.42
C CYS A 67 -8.71 10.11 -13.90
N GLN A 68 -7.69 10.44 -13.09
CA GLN A 68 -7.77 10.46 -11.63
C GLN A 68 -8.15 9.11 -11.01
N TRP A 69 -7.70 7.99 -11.59
CA TRP A 69 -8.03 6.64 -11.10
C TRP A 69 -7.03 6.09 -10.07
N LEU A 70 -6.05 6.88 -9.64
CA LEU A 70 -5.07 6.47 -8.62
C LEU A 70 -5.76 5.99 -7.33
N LEU A 71 -6.74 6.73 -6.82
CA LEU A 71 -7.43 6.37 -5.57
C LEU A 71 -8.14 5.02 -5.68
N ARG A 72 -8.77 4.75 -6.82
CA ARG A 72 -9.42 3.45 -7.08
C ARG A 72 -8.39 2.32 -7.15
N ALA A 73 -7.32 2.53 -7.91
CA ALA A 73 -6.24 1.56 -8.04
C ALA A 73 -5.57 1.26 -6.69
N GLY A 74 -5.29 2.31 -5.90
CA GLY A 74 -4.71 2.21 -4.58
C GLY A 74 -5.61 1.50 -3.56
N TRP A 75 -6.91 1.78 -3.56
CA TRP A 75 -7.86 1.05 -2.73
C TRP A 75 -7.92 -0.44 -3.09
N MET A 76 -7.99 -0.78 -4.38
CA MET A 76 -7.96 -2.19 -4.80
C MET A 76 -6.65 -2.88 -4.43
N ALA A 77 -5.52 -2.19 -4.52
CA ALA A 77 -4.24 -2.73 -4.06
C ALA A 77 -4.25 -3.03 -2.56
N GLN A 78 -4.77 -2.12 -1.73
CA GLN A 78 -4.90 -2.33 -0.29
C GLN A 78 -5.81 -3.52 0.03
N GLU A 79 -6.94 -3.64 -0.67
CA GLU A 79 -7.88 -4.76 -0.50
C GLU A 79 -7.24 -6.11 -0.84
N LEU A 80 -6.42 -6.17 -1.89
CA LEU A 80 -5.68 -7.38 -2.26
C LEU A 80 -4.62 -7.72 -1.21
N LEU A 81 -3.81 -6.76 -0.78
CA LEU A 81 -2.79 -6.95 0.25
C LEU A 81 -3.41 -7.36 1.60
N ASN A 82 -4.56 -6.80 1.96
CA ASN A 82 -5.26 -7.16 3.20
C ASN A 82 -5.87 -8.57 3.13
N THR A 83 -6.28 -9.02 1.94
CA THR A 83 -6.90 -10.35 1.76
C THR A 83 -5.85 -11.45 1.67
N PHE A 84 -4.81 -11.25 0.86
CA PHE A 84 -3.82 -12.28 0.55
C PHE A 84 -2.56 -12.18 1.41
N GLY A 85 -2.32 -11.06 2.09
CA GLY A 85 -1.20 -10.91 3.03
C GLY A 85 0.13 -11.30 2.41
N THR A 86 0.80 -12.28 3.01
CA THR A 86 2.10 -12.81 2.59
C THR A 86 2.05 -13.73 1.37
N ASP A 87 0.85 -14.12 0.90
CA ASP A 87 0.70 -14.97 -0.28
C ASP A 87 0.92 -14.20 -1.58
N LEU A 88 0.86 -12.86 -1.53
CA LEU A 88 1.31 -12.00 -2.61
C LEU A 88 2.74 -11.55 -2.34
N GLY A 89 3.55 -11.54 -3.39
CA GLY A 89 4.88 -10.94 -3.31
C GLY A 89 4.77 -9.41 -3.22
N GLU A 90 4.03 -8.82 -4.15
CA GLU A 90 3.85 -7.37 -4.23
C GLU A 90 2.59 -7.01 -5.03
N VAL A 91 2.12 -5.77 -4.83
CA VAL A 91 1.13 -5.14 -5.69
C VAL A 91 1.72 -3.83 -6.23
N ALA A 92 1.99 -3.80 -7.53
CA ALA A 92 2.57 -2.66 -8.22
C ALA A 92 1.49 -1.77 -8.86
N LEU A 93 1.49 -0.48 -8.51
CA LEU A 93 0.69 0.53 -9.20
C LEU A 93 1.50 1.11 -10.36
N VAL A 94 1.02 0.93 -11.59
CA VAL A 94 1.72 1.35 -12.80
C VAL A 94 0.99 2.52 -13.45
N PRO A 95 1.57 3.74 -13.46
CA PRO A 95 0.95 4.88 -14.11
C PRO A 95 0.97 4.69 -15.63
N GLY A 96 -0.14 5.04 -16.29
CA GLY A 96 -0.22 5.18 -17.74
C GLY A 96 -1.30 6.16 -18.17
N THR A 97 -1.65 6.12 -19.45
CA THR A 97 -2.51 7.12 -20.11
C THR A 97 -3.59 6.45 -20.97
N GLY A 98 -4.48 7.24 -21.60
CA GLY A 98 -5.44 6.69 -22.56
C GLY A 98 -6.59 5.88 -21.96
N GLY A 99 -6.96 6.17 -20.70
CA GLY A 99 -8.05 5.48 -20.02
C GLY A 99 -7.75 3.99 -19.79
N ILE A 100 -6.49 3.62 -19.55
CA ILE A 100 -6.15 2.26 -19.16
C ILE A 100 -6.62 1.98 -17.72
N PHE A 101 -7.19 0.80 -17.52
CA PHE A 101 -7.32 0.18 -16.22
C PHE A 101 -7.21 -1.33 -16.42
N HIS A 102 -6.04 -1.87 -16.11
CA HIS A 102 -5.68 -3.26 -16.39
C HIS A 102 -5.06 -3.87 -15.13
N VAL A 103 -5.49 -5.07 -14.78
CA VAL A 103 -4.98 -5.82 -13.64
C VAL A 103 -4.41 -7.14 -14.15
N ALA A 104 -3.20 -7.48 -13.71
CA ALA A 104 -2.53 -8.73 -14.06
C ALA A 104 -1.83 -9.36 -12.86
N VAL A 105 -1.75 -10.69 -12.85
CA VAL A 105 -0.97 -11.49 -11.90
C VAL A 105 0.12 -12.22 -12.68
N ASP A 106 1.39 -11.93 -12.40
CA ASP A 106 2.55 -12.47 -13.12
C ASP A 106 2.42 -12.32 -14.65
N GLY A 107 1.90 -11.17 -15.10
CA GLY A 107 1.67 -10.86 -16.51
C GLY A 107 0.40 -11.47 -17.12
N ARG A 108 -0.33 -12.34 -16.40
CA ARG A 108 -1.62 -12.88 -16.84
C ARG A 108 -2.74 -11.89 -16.53
N THR A 109 -3.49 -11.47 -17.55
CA THR A 109 -4.61 -10.54 -17.40
C THR A 109 -5.71 -11.13 -16.51
N VAL A 110 -6.02 -10.42 -15.43
CA VAL A 110 -7.14 -10.68 -14.51
C VAL A 110 -8.34 -9.83 -14.88
N TRP A 111 -8.10 -8.58 -15.28
CA TRP A 111 -9.13 -7.63 -15.66
C TRP A 111 -8.61 -6.62 -16.69
N ASP A 112 -9.42 -6.31 -17.69
CA ASP A 112 -9.21 -5.21 -18.61
C ASP A 112 -10.49 -4.37 -18.73
N ARG A 113 -10.40 -3.06 -18.48
CA ARG A 113 -11.57 -2.17 -18.50
C ARG A 113 -12.35 -2.18 -19.80
N LYS A 114 -11.67 -2.29 -20.94
CA LYS A 114 -12.33 -2.28 -22.25
C LYS A 114 -12.97 -3.64 -22.54
N ALA A 115 -12.30 -4.74 -22.17
CA ALA A 115 -12.80 -6.09 -22.42
C ALA A 115 -13.90 -6.52 -21.43
N ASP A 116 -13.76 -6.20 -20.14
CA ASP A 116 -14.65 -6.61 -19.06
C ASP A 116 -15.75 -5.58 -18.73
N GLY A 117 -15.80 -4.45 -19.47
CA GLY A 117 -16.92 -3.51 -19.37
C GLY A 117 -16.90 -2.59 -18.15
N GLY A 118 -15.74 -2.04 -17.80
CA GLY A 118 -15.62 -1.04 -16.73
C GLY A 118 -14.65 -1.44 -15.63
N PHE A 119 -14.98 -1.08 -14.39
CA PHE A 119 -14.16 -1.41 -13.21
C PHE A 119 -14.70 -2.67 -12.55
N PRO A 120 -13.83 -3.53 -12.01
CA PRO A 120 -14.29 -4.70 -11.28
C PRO A 120 -14.93 -4.27 -9.97
N ASP A 121 -15.95 -5.02 -9.52
CA ASP A 121 -16.28 -5.06 -8.10
C ASP A 121 -15.15 -5.74 -7.32
N ILE A 122 -14.95 -5.34 -6.07
CA ILE A 122 -13.84 -5.88 -5.29
C ILE A 122 -13.97 -7.38 -5.01
N VAL A 123 -15.20 -7.89 -4.90
CA VAL A 123 -15.45 -9.34 -4.73
C VAL A 123 -14.98 -10.09 -5.97
N THR A 124 -15.42 -9.66 -7.15
CA THR A 124 -15.00 -10.26 -8.43
C THR A 124 -13.49 -10.20 -8.61
N LEU A 125 -12.85 -9.09 -8.24
CA LEU A 125 -11.41 -8.96 -8.35
C LEU A 125 -10.67 -9.95 -7.43
N LYS A 126 -11.09 -10.06 -6.17
CA LYS A 126 -10.50 -11.01 -5.21
C LYS A 126 -10.67 -12.46 -5.67
N GLN A 127 -11.84 -12.83 -6.18
CA GLN A 127 -12.08 -14.16 -6.74
C GLN A 127 -11.13 -14.47 -7.91
N ARG A 128 -11.05 -13.58 -8.91
CA ARG A 128 -10.19 -13.81 -10.08
C ARG A 128 -8.70 -13.84 -9.72
N VAL A 129 -8.26 -13.05 -8.75
CA VAL A 129 -6.87 -13.13 -8.25
C VAL A 129 -6.64 -14.45 -7.51
N ARG A 130 -7.58 -14.88 -6.66
CA ARG A 130 -7.51 -16.18 -5.97
C ARG A 130 -7.38 -17.33 -6.96
N ASP A 131 -8.20 -17.36 -8.00
CA ASP A 131 -8.20 -18.44 -9.01
C ASP A 131 -6.83 -18.63 -9.68
N ILE A 132 -5.96 -17.63 -9.58
CA ILE A 132 -4.61 -17.64 -10.12
C ILE A 132 -3.55 -17.93 -9.05
N VAL A 133 -3.71 -17.36 -7.86
CA VAL A 133 -2.72 -17.39 -6.77
C VAL A 133 -2.88 -18.62 -5.88
N ASP A 134 -4.10 -18.92 -5.44
CA ASP A 134 -4.42 -20.05 -4.57
C ASP A 134 -5.88 -20.51 -4.79
N PRO A 135 -6.12 -21.37 -5.81
CA PRO A 135 -7.47 -21.79 -6.19
C PRO A 135 -8.23 -22.56 -5.10
N ALA A 136 -7.53 -23.10 -4.10
CA ALA A 136 -8.13 -23.90 -3.03
C ALA A 136 -8.63 -23.05 -1.85
N ARG A 137 -8.30 -21.75 -1.83
CA ARG A 137 -8.64 -20.84 -0.73
C ARG A 137 -10.13 -20.46 -0.73
N ASP A 138 -10.75 -20.63 0.43
CA ASP A 138 -12.10 -20.10 0.69
C ASP A 138 -12.01 -18.60 1.03
N LEU A 139 -12.70 -17.75 0.26
CA LEU A 139 -12.82 -16.30 0.50
C LEU A 139 -14.09 -15.96 1.32
N GLY A 140 -14.78 -16.96 1.85
CA GLY A 140 -15.88 -16.84 2.79
C GLY A 140 -17.12 -16.20 2.16
N HIS A 141 -17.44 -14.96 2.54
CA HIS A 141 -18.60 -14.26 1.97
C HIS A 141 -18.40 -13.85 0.52
N ALA A 142 -17.14 -13.75 0.07
CA ALA A 142 -16.84 -13.40 -1.31
C ALA A 142 -17.23 -14.53 -2.29
N ASP A 143 -17.23 -15.80 -1.87
CA ASP A 143 -17.53 -16.94 -2.74
C ASP A 143 -19.02 -17.31 -2.83
N ARG A 144 -19.85 -16.72 -1.98
CA ARG A 144 -21.27 -17.06 -1.83
C ARG A 144 -22.21 -16.07 -2.55
N LYS A 145 -21.68 -15.27 -3.48
CA LYS A 145 -22.41 -14.19 -4.15
C LYS A 145 -22.48 -14.38 -5.66
#